data_AF-A0A0B1RQ45-F1
#
_entry.id   AF-A0A0B1RQ45-F1
#
_cell.length_a   1.000
_cell.length_b   1.000
_cell.length_c   1.000
_cell.angle_alpha   90.00
_cell.angle_beta   90.00
_cell.angle_gamma   90.00
#
_symmetry.space_group_name_H-M   'P 1'
#
loop_
_entity.id
_entity.type
_entity.pdbx_description
1 polymer ?
#
loop_
_entity_poly.entity_id
_entity_poly.type
_entity_poly.pdbx_seq_one_letter_code
_entity_poly.pdbx_strand_id
1 'polypeptide(L)'
;MDEVAFAIHVEPIADAVKELNERVAQIVFMMERNAETLQRLEQKMRQYDSALETLLHRTTPRSNCAFCTFEDNRDQHQTGRCCRYADPVARAMQASAMRLCEKCLQPKHSEDCGLTCQICGRGHNVLLCPSRGHGNFKRRKN
;
A
#
# COMPACT_ATOMS: atom_id res chain seq x y z
N MET A 1 -59.50 50.68 -1.09
CA MET A 1 -59.32 49.84 0.12
C MET A 1 -58.88 50.76 1.22
N ASP A 2 -59.46 50.61 2.41
CA ASP A 2 -59.21 51.46 3.58
C ASP A 2 -57.74 51.32 4.03
N GLU A 3 -57.02 52.43 4.24
CA GLU A 3 -55.61 52.42 4.70
C GLU A 3 -55.44 51.60 5.98
N VAL A 4 -56.49 51.59 6.81
CA VAL A 4 -56.59 50.84 8.05
C VAL A 4 -56.58 49.31 7.82
N ALA A 5 -57.22 48.82 6.75
CA ALA A 5 -57.22 47.40 6.42
C ALA A 5 -55.86 46.92 5.87
N PHE A 6 -55.12 47.82 5.21
CA PHE A 6 -53.76 47.55 4.73
C PHE A 6 -52.78 47.44 5.91
N ALA A 7 -52.83 48.37 6.86
CA ALA A 7 -51.99 48.35 8.06
C ALA A 7 -52.27 47.14 8.97
N ILE A 8 -53.54 46.74 9.14
CA ILE A 8 -53.91 45.63 10.04
C ILE A 8 -53.55 44.25 9.48
N HIS A 9 -53.57 44.08 8.15
CA HIS A 9 -53.43 42.76 7.54
C HIS A 9 -52.18 42.58 6.68
N VAL A 10 -51.71 43.61 5.98
CA VAL A 10 -50.61 43.49 5.00
C VAL A 10 -49.25 43.74 5.64
N GLU A 11 -49.12 44.73 6.55
CA GLU A 11 -47.84 45.01 7.23
C GLU A 11 -47.31 43.83 8.07
N PRO A 12 -48.13 43.13 8.89
CA PRO A 12 -47.62 41.98 9.66
C PRO A 12 -47.14 40.82 8.77
N ILE A 13 -47.77 40.64 7.61
CA ILE A 13 -47.35 39.64 6.62
C ILE A 13 -46.03 40.06 5.98
N ALA A 14 -45.87 41.34 5.64
CA ALA A 14 -44.63 41.85 5.08
C ALA A 14 -43.45 41.71 6.07
N ASP A 15 -43.67 41.99 7.35
CA ASP A 15 -42.67 41.81 8.41
C ASP A 15 -42.31 40.34 8.60
N ALA A 16 -43.30 39.43 8.62
CA ALA A 16 -43.06 37.99 8.73
C ALA A 16 -42.26 37.45 7.53
N VAL A 17 -42.54 37.92 6.32
CA VAL A 17 -41.78 37.54 5.11
C VAL A 17 -40.35 38.05 5.19
N LYS A 18 -40.15 39.28 5.70
CA LYS A 18 -38.81 39.83 5.90
C LYS A 18 -38.01 39.03 6.92
N GLU A 19 -38.60 38.71 8.06
CA GLU A 19 -37.96 37.87 9.08
C GLU A 19 -37.63 36.46 8.54
N LEU A 20 -38.53 35.86 7.76
CA LEU A 20 -38.28 34.58 7.11
C LEU A 20 -37.09 34.67 6.15
N ASN A 21 -37.00 35.72 5.33
CA ASN A 21 -35.87 35.94 4.43
C ASN A 21 -34.53 36.08 5.18
N GLU A 22 -34.53 36.80 6.30
CA GLU A 22 -33.33 36.94 7.14
C GLU A 22 -32.90 35.59 7.74
N ARG A 23 -33.85 34.78 8.22
CA ARG A 23 -33.59 33.42 8.72
C ARG A 23 -33.08 32.49 7.61
N VAL A 24 -33.65 32.56 6.41
CA VAL A 24 -33.19 31.78 5.25
C VAL A 24 -31.75 32.17 4.88
N ALA A 25 -31.43 33.46 4.82
CA ALA A 25 -30.07 33.93 4.56
C ALA A 25 -29.07 33.42 5.61
N GLN A 26 -29.47 33.42 6.89
CA GLN A 26 -28.65 32.88 7.97
C GLN A 26 -28.43 31.36 7.83
N ILE A 27 -29.46 30.60 7.44
CA ILE A 27 -29.34 29.16 7.19
C ILE A 27 -28.39 28.88 6.03
N VAL A 28 -28.51 29.62 4.92
CA VAL A 28 -27.62 29.48 3.76
C VAL A 28 -26.16 29.70 4.17
N PHE A 29 -25.88 30.77 4.92
CA PHE A 29 -24.53 31.06 5.41
C PHE A 29 -23.98 29.92 6.30
N MET A 30 -24.80 29.37 7.20
CA MET A 30 -24.39 28.23 8.03
C MET A 30 -24.15 26.96 7.19
N MET A 31 -24.97 26.71 6.17
CA MET A 31 -24.80 25.57 5.27
C MET A 31 -23.52 25.67 4.45
N GLU A 32 -23.17 26.85 3.94
CA GLU A 32 -21.91 27.08 3.22
C GLU A 32 -20.70 26.77 4.12
N ARG A 33 -20.72 27.27 5.36
CA ARG A 33 -19.65 27.00 6.34
C ARG A 33 -19.54 25.52 6.71
N ASN A 34 -20.68 24.82 6.81
CA ASN A 34 -20.70 23.38 7.03
C ASN A 34 -20.16 22.61 5.81
N ALA A 35 -20.50 23.04 4.60
CA ALA A 35 -19.98 22.44 3.36
C ALA A 35 -18.46 22.56 3.27
N GLU A 36 -17.89 23.73 3.57
CA GLU A 36 -16.44 23.91 3.65
C GLU A 36 -15.79 22.98 4.69
N THR A 37 -16.44 22.83 5.85
CA THR A 37 -15.95 21.97 6.92
C THR A 37 -15.95 20.51 6.50
N LEU A 38 -17.01 20.05 5.84
CA LEU A 38 -17.11 18.70 5.29
C LEU A 38 -16.04 18.44 4.23
N GLN A 39 -15.83 19.38 3.30
CA GLN A 39 -14.77 19.26 2.29
C GLN A 39 -13.37 19.12 2.92
N ARG A 40 -13.08 19.88 3.98
CA ARG A 40 -11.81 19.76 4.72
C ARG A 40 -11.68 18.41 5.42
N LEU A 41 -12.76 17.88 5.99
CA LEU A 41 -12.77 16.56 6.63
C LEU A 41 -12.54 15.44 5.62
N GLU A 42 -13.23 15.48 4.47
CA GLU A 42 -13.02 14.51 3.38
C GLU A 42 -11.59 14.53 2.87
N GLN A 43 -10.99 15.72 2.72
CA GLN A 43 -9.59 15.83 2.32
C GLN A 43 -8.65 15.17 3.35
N LYS A 44 -8.88 15.39 4.64
CA LYS A 44 -8.11 14.74 5.71
C LYS A 44 -8.29 13.23 5.71
N MET A 45 -9.51 12.73 5.50
CA MET A 45 -9.76 11.29 5.39
C MET A 45 -8.93 10.67 4.26
N ARG A 46 -8.94 11.28 3.07
CA ARG A 46 -8.11 10.81 1.94
C ARG A 46 -6.61 10.81 2.27
N GLN A 47 -6.13 11.79 3.04
CA GLN A 47 -4.73 11.84 3.48
C GLN A 47 -4.41 10.71 4.47
N TYR A 48 -5.31 10.42 5.41
CA TYR A 48 -5.16 9.31 6.34
C TYR A 48 -5.17 7.96 5.63
N ASP A 49 -6.09 7.74 4.69
CA ASP A 49 -6.16 6.50 3.91
C ASP A 49 -4.83 6.24 3.18
N SER A 50 -4.29 7.26 2.52
CA SER A 50 -2.99 7.19 1.84
C SER A 50 -1.82 6.89 2.80
N ALA A 51 -1.83 7.51 3.98
CA ALA A 51 -0.81 7.26 5.00
C ALA A 51 -0.90 5.83 5.56
N LEU A 52 -2.11 5.34 5.82
CA LEU A 52 -2.36 3.99 6.31
C LEU A 52 -1.96 2.93 5.27
N GLU A 53 -2.30 3.13 4.00
CA GLU A 53 -1.89 2.25 2.90
C GLU A 53 -0.35 2.13 2.83
N THR A 54 0.34 3.27 2.96
CA THR A 54 1.80 3.32 2.98
C THR A 54 2.38 2.55 4.17
N LEU A 55 1.78 2.70 5.36
CA LEU A 55 2.20 2.00 6.56
C LEU A 55 2.00 0.49 6.40
N LEU A 56 0.83 0.05 5.92
CA LEU A 56 0.53 -1.35 5.66
C LEU A 56 1.56 -1.98 4.70
N HIS A 57 1.89 -1.30 3.61
CA HIS A 57 2.88 -1.80 2.65
C HIS A 57 4.28 -1.96 3.27
N ARG A 58 4.67 -1.03 4.14
CA ARG A 58 5.98 -1.04 4.80
C ARG A 58 6.08 -2.03 5.96
N THR A 59 4.98 -2.27 6.68
CA THR A 59 4.95 -3.16 7.85
C THR A 59 4.59 -4.59 7.51
N THR A 60 4.16 -4.86 6.26
CA THR A 60 3.93 -6.23 5.78
C THR A 60 5.16 -7.10 6.08
N PRO A 61 5.02 -8.13 6.92
CA PRO A 61 6.14 -8.96 7.31
C PRO A 61 6.67 -9.74 6.10
N ARG A 62 7.99 -9.74 5.92
CA ARG A 62 8.68 -10.43 4.83
C ARG A 62 9.62 -11.49 5.39
N SER A 63 9.69 -12.62 4.72
CA SER A 63 10.65 -13.68 5.03
C SER A 63 12.07 -13.24 4.65
N ASN A 64 13.06 -13.56 5.49
CA ASN A 64 14.49 -13.41 5.17
C ASN A 64 14.97 -14.38 4.07
N CYS A 65 14.14 -15.37 3.72
CA CYS A 65 14.40 -16.37 2.71
C CYS A 65 13.44 -16.15 1.54
N ALA A 66 13.99 -15.89 0.36
CA ALA A 66 13.21 -15.68 -0.86
C ALA A 66 12.40 -16.92 -1.27
N PHE A 67 12.75 -18.11 -0.75
CA PHE A 67 12.09 -19.37 -1.09
C PHE A 67 10.99 -19.78 -0.12
N CYS A 68 10.91 -19.16 1.06
CA CYS A 68 9.95 -19.50 2.11
C CYS A 68 9.00 -18.33 2.36
N THR A 69 7.75 -18.63 2.70
CA THR A 69 6.82 -17.62 3.23
C THR A 69 7.29 -17.13 4.60
N PHE A 70 6.72 -16.01 5.08
CA PHE A 70 7.00 -15.51 6.43
C PHE A 70 6.68 -16.57 7.50
N GLU A 71 5.57 -17.30 7.35
CA GLU A 71 5.12 -18.34 8.28
C GLU A 71 6.01 -19.59 8.28
N ASP A 72 6.57 -19.93 7.11
CA ASP A 72 7.49 -21.06 6.94
C ASP A 72 8.91 -20.76 7.47
N ASN A 73 9.33 -19.49 7.49
CA ASN A 73 10.67 -19.08 7.90
C ASN A 73 10.75 -18.75 9.40
N ARG A 74 10.35 -19.70 10.25
CA ARG A 74 10.28 -19.52 11.72
C ARG A 74 11.65 -19.34 12.38
N ASP A 75 12.69 -19.94 11.80
CA ASP A 75 14.08 -19.86 12.23
C ASP A 75 14.83 -18.66 11.61
N GLN A 76 14.14 -17.83 10.82
CA GLN A 76 14.65 -16.59 10.24
C GLN A 76 15.91 -16.77 9.36
N HIS A 77 16.08 -17.94 8.74
CA HIS A 77 17.23 -18.22 7.89
C HIS A 77 17.24 -17.33 6.64
N GLN A 78 18.45 -17.05 6.15
CA GLN A 78 18.67 -16.38 4.88
C GLN A 78 18.51 -17.37 3.72
N THR A 79 18.11 -16.89 2.54
CA THR A 79 17.89 -17.69 1.31
C THR A 79 18.98 -18.71 1.02
N GLY A 80 20.25 -18.32 1.15
CA GLY A 80 21.39 -19.19 0.87
C GLY A 80 21.54 -20.39 1.81
N ARG A 81 20.95 -20.33 3.01
CA ARG A 81 20.97 -21.35 4.07
C ARG A 81 19.66 -22.14 4.18
N CYS A 82 18.70 -21.90 3.27
CA CYS A 82 17.43 -22.63 3.29
C CYS A 82 17.66 -24.14 3.18
N CYS A 83 17.25 -24.89 4.20
CA CYS A 83 17.39 -26.35 4.25
C CYS A 83 16.31 -27.08 3.45
N ARG A 84 15.13 -26.47 3.27
CA ARG A 84 14.03 -27.03 2.45
C ARG A 84 14.40 -27.12 0.97
N TYR A 85 15.21 -26.19 0.48
CA TYR A 85 15.69 -26.13 -0.91
C TYR A 85 17.22 -26.12 -0.93
N ALA A 86 17.81 -27.28 -0.66
CA ALA A 86 19.27 -27.42 -0.51
C ALA A 86 20.01 -27.44 -1.86
N ASP A 87 19.44 -28.08 -2.88
CA ASP A 87 20.06 -28.23 -4.19
C ASP A 87 19.68 -27.10 -5.18
N PRO A 88 20.51 -26.84 -6.20
CA PRO A 88 20.26 -25.77 -7.17
C PRO A 88 18.98 -25.95 -8.00
N VAL A 89 18.56 -27.19 -8.28
CA VAL A 89 17.37 -27.48 -9.09
C VAL A 89 16.11 -27.18 -8.31
N ALA A 90 16.03 -27.64 -7.05
CA ALA A 90 14.91 -27.33 -6.16
C ALA A 90 14.76 -25.82 -5.94
N ARG A 91 15.88 -25.08 -5.81
CA ARG A 91 15.84 -23.62 -5.71
C ARG A 91 15.31 -22.95 -6.97
N ALA A 92 15.69 -23.44 -8.16
CA ALA A 92 15.20 -22.88 -9.42
C ALA A 92 13.70 -23.15 -9.60
N MET A 93 13.25 -24.37 -9.31
CA MET A 93 11.83 -24.72 -9.32
C MET A 93 11.03 -23.83 -8.35
N GLN A 94 11.54 -23.64 -7.14
CA GLN A 94 10.88 -22.79 -6.15
C GLN A 94 10.89 -21.31 -6.53
N ALA A 95 11.98 -20.80 -7.12
CA ALA A 95 12.02 -19.45 -7.65
C ALA A 95 10.95 -19.23 -8.72
N SER A 96 10.75 -20.21 -9.62
CA SER A 96 9.70 -20.18 -10.64
C SER A 96 8.30 -20.24 -10.02
N ALA A 97 8.07 -21.15 -9.06
CA ALA A 97 6.80 -21.28 -8.35
C ALA A 97 6.41 -19.99 -7.59
N MET A 98 7.39 -19.35 -6.96
CA MET A 98 7.23 -18.07 -6.25
C MET A 98 7.20 -16.86 -7.18
N ARG A 99 7.24 -17.07 -8.51
CA ARG A 99 7.29 -16.01 -9.53
C ARG A 99 8.39 -14.98 -9.23
N LEU A 100 9.60 -15.47 -8.98
CA LEU A 100 10.79 -14.64 -8.81
C LEU A 100 11.58 -14.55 -10.11
N CYS A 101 12.33 -13.46 -10.25
CA CYS A 101 13.35 -13.35 -11.26
C CYS A 101 14.52 -14.28 -10.92
N GLU A 102 14.88 -15.18 -11.84
CA GLU A 102 15.95 -16.16 -11.61
C GLU A 102 17.33 -15.52 -11.49
N LYS A 103 17.51 -14.27 -11.92
CA LYS A 103 18.77 -13.52 -11.83
C LYS A 103 18.95 -12.81 -10.47
N CYS A 104 17.94 -12.07 -10.01
CA CYS A 104 18.03 -11.24 -8.80
C CYS A 104 17.26 -11.78 -7.58
N LEU A 105 16.43 -12.82 -7.76
CA LEU A 105 15.52 -13.38 -6.75
C LEU A 105 14.52 -12.38 -6.15
N GLN A 106 14.30 -11.24 -6.82
CA GLN A 106 13.19 -10.32 -6.55
C GLN A 106 11.92 -10.79 -7.27
N PRO A 107 10.73 -10.22 -6.96
CA PRO A 107 9.52 -10.50 -7.73
C PRO A 107 9.76 -10.37 -9.24
N LYS A 108 9.16 -11.28 -10.03
CA LYS A 108 9.35 -11.33 -11.48
C LYS A 108 9.01 -9.99 -12.11
N HIS A 109 9.92 -9.51 -12.95
CA HIS A 109 9.82 -8.24 -13.65
C HIS A 109 10.13 -8.44 -15.14
N SER A 110 9.64 -7.53 -15.99
CA SER A 110 9.85 -7.57 -17.45
C SER A 110 11.23 -7.02 -17.87
N GLU A 111 11.78 -6.10 -17.10
CA GLU A 111 13.06 -5.45 -17.38
C GLU A 111 14.24 -6.41 -17.13
N ASP A 112 15.36 -6.23 -17.85
CA ASP A 112 16.56 -6.97 -17.50
C ASP A 112 17.24 -6.33 -16.29
N CYS A 113 17.37 -7.10 -15.20
CA CYS A 113 18.08 -6.63 -13.99
C CYS A 113 19.60 -6.59 -14.17
N GLY A 114 20.14 -7.07 -15.30
CA GLY A 114 21.57 -7.00 -15.62
C GLY A 114 22.47 -7.92 -14.77
N LEU A 115 21.89 -8.68 -13.84
CA LEU A 115 22.65 -9.58 -12.98
C LEU A 115 23.02 -10.87 -13.71
N THR A 116 24.29 -11.26 -13.56
CA THR A 116 24.84 -12.52 -14.06
C THR A 116 25.47 -13.30 -12.90
N CYS A 117 25.56 -14.62 -13.07
CA CYS A 117 26.14 -15.50 -12.08
C CYS A 117 27.64 -15.25 -11.96
N GLN A 118 28.11 -14.90 -10.76
CA GLN A 118 29.54 -14.66 -10.49
C GLN A 118 30.41 -15.93 -10.61
N ILE A 119 29.81 -17.12 -10.61
CA ILE A 119 30.55 -18.40 -10.71
C ILE A 119 30.76 -18.81 -12.17
N CYS A 120 29.74 -18.70 -13.03
CA CYS A 120 29.79 -19.22 -14.39
C CYS A 120 29.41 -18.21 -15.49
N GLY A 121 29.15 -16.95 -15.13
CA GLY A 121 28.83 -15.85 -16.06
C GLY A 121 27.44 -15.91 -16.71
N ARG A 122 26.63 -16.94 -16.46
CA ARG A 122 25.31 -17.12 -17.10
C ARG A 122 24.21 -16.32 -16.40
N GLY A 123 23.08 -16.11 -17.07
CA GLY A 123 21.95 -15.33 -16.57
C GLY A 123 21.11 -16.03 -15.49
N HIS A 124 21.70 -16.25 -14.31
CA HIS A 124 21.00 -16.74 -13.12
C HIS A 124 21.67 -16.23 -11.83
N ASN A 125 20.95 -16.30 -10.73
CA ASN A 125 21.46 -15.97 -9.40
C ASN A 125 22.46 -17.04 -8.95
N VAL A 126 23.54 -16.64 -8.29
CA VAL A 126 24.57 -17.55 -7.78
C VAL A 126 23.99 -18.71 -6.94
N LEU A 127 22.88 -18.48 -6.22
CA LEU A 127 22.23 -19.51 -5.40
C LEU A 127 21.57 -20.63 -6.21
N LEU A 128 21.30 -20.40 -7.50
CA LEU A 128 20.74 -21.35 -8.46
C LEU A 128 21.84 -22.03 -9.30
N CYS A 129 23.11 -21.65 -9.12
CA CYS A 129 24.20 -22.14 -9.95
C CYS A 129 24.54 -23.61 -9.60
N PRO A 130 24.48 -24.56 -10.55
CA PRO A 130 24.88 -25.95 -10.32
C PRO A 130 26.33 -26.07 -9.83
N SER A 131 27.21 -25.21 -10.33
CA SER A 131 28.64 -25.17 -9.98
C SER A 131 28.92 -24.69 -8.55
N ARG A 132 27.93 -24.13 -7.84
CA ARG A 132 28.10 -23.62 -6.46
C ARG A 132 28.45 -24.73 -5.45
N GLY A 133 27.98 -25.96 -5.68
CA GLY A 133 28.24 -27.11 -4.80
C GLY A 133 29.59 -27.81 -5.02
N HIS A 134 30.34 -27.44 -6.07
CA HIS A 134 31.61 -28.09 -6.42
C HIS A 134 32.84 -27.50 -5.72
N GLY A 135 32.66 -26.50 -4.85
CA GLY A 135 33.72 -26.04 -3.95
C GLY A 135 33.87 -27.00 -2.78
N ASN A 136 34.97 -27.78 -2.77
CA ASN A 136 35.39 -28.68 -1.68
C ASN A 136 34.93 -28.20 -0.29
N PHE A 137 33.89 -28.82 0.24
CA PHE A 137 33.54 -28.75 1.66
C PHE A 137 34.63 -29.49 2.45
N LYS A 138 35.82 -28.87 2.60
CA LYS A 138 36.72 -29.25 3.67
C LYS A 138 35.98 -28.93 4.97
N ARG A 139 35.26 -29.94 5.49
CA ARG A 139 34.78 -30.00 6.86
C ARG A 139 35.92 -29.52 7.75
N ARG A 140 35.79 -28.34 8.37
CA ARG A 140 36.64 -27.98 9.50
C ARG A 140 36.29 -29.00 10.60
N LYS A 141 37.19 -29.95 10.84
CA LYS A 141 37.18 -30.76 12.06
C LYS A 141 37.45 -29.79 13.21
N ASN A 142 36.47 -29.63 14.08
CA ASN A 142 36.74 -29.25 15.46
C ASN A 142 37.31 -30.47 16.18
#